data_AF-A0A1G4K9S9-F1
#
_entry.id   AF-A0A1G4K9S9-F1
#
_cell.length_a   1.000
_cell.length_b   1.000
_cell.length_c   1.000
_cell.angle_alpha   90.00
_cell.angle_beta   90.00
_cell.angle_gamma   90.00
#
_symmetry.space_group_name_H-M   'P 1'
#
loop_
_entity.id
_entity.type
_entity.pdbx_description
1 polymer ?
#
loop_
_entity_poly.entity_id
_entity_poly.type
_entity_poly.pdbx_seq_one_letter_code
_entity_poly.pdbx_strand_id
1 'polypeptide(L)'
;MSAPGIAVTTRNAITTSHRTLLLNHHKYFPPNNMANEYPREDALKMCYRRLIRLKPLISQRDMVRMTYVQYLRYKFITEDYSKKVSTSSISLSGLETDVVRQVENSLYFCLKAVSEVKKRVLGEEAVSQESRIARNILKNILTIEFEKATLIAKDPQQNFPILRKSFNYLSPSASKSPALLRFNSLREFDRCLIGLNETLGTRL
;
A
#
# COMPACT_ATOMS: atom_id res chain seq x y z
N MET A 1 -15.32 -30.23 17.33
CA MET A 1 -15.82 -30.25 15.94
C MET A 1 -15.74 -28.83 15.38
N SER A 2 -14.70 -28.53 14.61
CA SER A 2 -14.53 -27.26 13.91
C SER A 2 -15.09 -27.40 12.49
N ALA A 3 -15.93 -26.46 12.06
CA ALA A 3 -16.53 -26.48 10.73
C ALA A 3 -15.44 -26.60 9.64
N PRO A 4 -15.62 -27.49 8.64
CA PRO A 4 -14.67 -27.61 7.54
C PRO A 4 -14.72 -26.31 6.75
N GLY A 5 -13.69 -25.48 6.90
CA GLY A 5 -13.50 -24.29 6.08
C GLY A 5 -13.52 -24.73 4.62
N ILE A 6 -14.49 -24.21 3.86
CA ILE A 6 -14.70 -24.55 2.45
C ILE A 6 -13.39 -24.27 1.70
N ALA A 7 -12.64 -25.33 1.42
CA ALA A 7 -11.45 -25.27 0.60
C ALA A 7 -11.91 -25.15 -0.86
N VAL A 8 -12.07 -23.91 -1.34
CA VAL A 8 -12.36 -23.65 -2.74
C VAL A 8 -11.15 -24.08 -3.55
N THR A 9 -11.23 -25.27 -4.16
CA THR A 9 -10.22 -25.80 -5.07
C THR A 9 -10.31 -25.04 -6.39
N THR A 10 -9.44 -24.06 -6.58
CA THR A 10 -9.35 -23.34 -7.85
C THR A 10 -8.21 -23.90 -8.70
N ARG A 11 -8.40 -24.01 -10.02
CA ARG A 11 -7.31 -24.37 -10.95
C ARG A 11 -6.13 -23.38 -10.95
N ASN A 12 -6.29 -22.22 -10.32
CA ASN A 12 -5.34 -21.12 -10.36
C ASN A 12 -4.42 -21.04 -9.13
N ALA A 13 -4.74 -21.74 -8.04
CA ALA A 13 -3.93 -21.70 -6.82
C ALA A 13 -4.19 -22.92 -5.93
N ILE A 14 -3.14 -23.41 -5.27
CA ILE A 14 -3.21 -24.43 -4.22
C ILE A 14 -3.17 -23.72 -2.87
N THR A 15 -4.28 -23.77 -2.12
CA THR A 15 -4.40 -23.16 -0.80
C THR A 15 -4.26 -24.23 0.29
N THR A 16 -3.22 -24.10 1.11
CA THR A 16 -3.00 -24.85 2.35
C THR A 16 -3.44 -24.01 3.55
N SER A 17 -3.46 -24.59 4.76
CA SER A 17 -3.79 -23.88 6.02
C SER A 17 -2.92 -22.64 6.27
N HIS A 18 -1.71 -22.60 5.71
CA HIS A 18 -0.72 -21.55 5.95
C HIS A 18 -0.35 -20.74 4.70
N ARG A 19 -0.48 -21.32 3.49
CA ARG A 19 0.11 -20.77 2.27
C ARG A 19 -0.79 -20.94 1.06
N THR A 20 -0.72 -19.99 0.13
CA THR A 20 -1.34 -20.10 -1.19
C THR A 20 -0.27 -20.10 -2.27
N LEU A 21 -0.10 -21.22 -2.96
CA LEU A 21 0.74 -21.31 -4.14
C LEU A 21 -0.07 -20.84 -5.34
N LEU A 22 0.33 -19.73 -5.96
CA LEU A 22 -0.30 -19.24 -7.17
C LEU A 22 0.26 -20.04 -8.36
N LEU A 23 -0.60 -20.73 -9.12
CA LEU A 23 -0.20 -21.43 -10.34
C LEU A 23 -0.21 -20.48 -11.55
N ASN A 24 -1.05 -19.45 -11.48
CA ASN A 24 -1.22 -18.47 -12.53
C ASN A 24 -0.63 -17.11 -12.10
N HIS A 25 0.63 -16.89 -12.45
CA HIS A 25 1.37 -15.67 -12.07
C HIS A 25 0.92 -14.43 -12.86
N HIS A 26 0.53 -14.57 -14.14
CA HIS A 26 0.20 -13.44 -15.02
C HIS A 26 -0.96 -12.56 -14.53
N LYS A 27 -1.81 -13.09 -13.64
CA LYS A 27 -2.90 -12.33 -13.00
C LYS A 27 -2.42 -11.31 -11.97
N TYR A 28 -1.20 -11.47 -11.45
CA TYR A 28 -0.65 -10.70 -10.34
C TYR A 28 0.51 -9.79 -10.77
N PHE A 29 1.34 -10.23 -11.71
CA PHE A 29 2.45 -9.45 -12.24
C PHE A 29 2.01 -8.53 -13.38
N PRO A 30 2.55 -7.29 -13.48
CA PRO A 30 2.33 -6.43 -14.64
C PRO A 30 3.01 -7.04 -15.89
N PRO A 31 2.54 -6.71 -17.11
CA PRO A 31 3.28 -7.02 -18.34
C PRO A 31 4.66 -6.36 -18.32
N ASN A 32 5.63 -6.95 -19.01
CA ASN A 32 6.93 -6.31 -19.20
C ASN A 32 6.74 -4.96 -19.91
N ASN A 33 7.51 -3.93 -19.53
CA ASN A 33 7.48 -2.60 -20.14
C ASN A 33 6.09 -1.91 -20.20
N MET A 34 5.22 -2.21 -19.24
CA MET A 34 3.84 -1.69 -19.22
C MET A 34 3.78 -0.15 -19.28
N ALA A 35 4.74 0.55 -18.67
CA ALA A 35 4.81 2.02 -18.69
C ALA A 35 5.01 2.62 -20.09
N ASN A 36 5.67 1.89 -20.99
CA ASN A 36 5.97 2.37 -22.35
C ASN A 36 4.96 1.86 -23.40
N GLU A 37 4.37 0.68 -23.17
CA GLU A 37 3.53 0.00 -24.15
C GLU A 37 2.04 0.37 -24.08
N TYR A 38 1.56 0.81 -22.92
CA TYR A 38 0.13 1.07 -22.69
C TYR A 38 -0.14 2.55 -22.38
N PRO A 39 -1.33 3.07 -22.75
CA PRO A 39 -1.76 4.38 -22.31
C PRO A 39 -1.76 4.47 -20.78
N ARG A 40 -1.37 5.64 -20.26
CA ARG A 40 -1.21 5.91 -18.82
C ARG A 40 -2.42 5.45 -17.98
N GLU A 41 -3.63 5.76 -18.42
CA GLU A 41 -4.84 5.38 -17.68
C GLU A 41 -5.05 3.86 -17.61
N ASP A 42 -4.78 3.16 -18.70
CA ASP A 42 -4.97 1.72 -18.77
C ASP A 42 -3.91 0.99 -17.95
N ALA A 43 -2.67 1.47 -17.98
CA ALA A 43 -1.60 0.98 -17.11
C ALA A 43 -1.98 1.16 -15.62
N LEU A 44 -2.53 2.30 -15.23
CA LEU A 44 -2.99 2.53 -13.85
C LEU A 44 -4.18 1.63 -13.47
N LYS A 45 -5.17 1.45 -14.36
CA LYS A 45 -6.29 0.50 -14.15
C LYS A 45 -5.77 -0.94 -14.02
N MET A 46 -4.76 -1.31 -14.79
CA MET A 46 -4.11 -2.61 -14.73
C MET A 46 -3.40 -2.84 -13.39
N CYS A 47 -2.65 -1.86 -12.91
CA CYS A 47 -2.03 -1.88 -11.57
C CYS A 47 -3.08 -2.00 -10.46
N TYR A 48 -4.13 -1.17 -10.52
CA TYR A 48 -5.21 -1.18 -9.54
C TYR A 48 -5.86 -2.56 -9.43
N ARG A 49 -6.24 -3.16 -10.57
CA ARG A 49 -6.85 -4.50 -10.62
C ARG A 49 -5.93 -5.56 -10.00
N ARG A 50 -4.62 -5.48 -10.26
CA ARG A 50 -3.63 -6.42 -9.73
C ARG A 50 -3.44 -6.25 -8.22
N LEU A 51 -3.32 -5.01 -7.72
CA LEU A 51 -3.29 -4.72 -6.29
C LEU A 51 -4.54 -5.26 -5.58
N ILE A 52 -5.73 -5.04 -6.15
CA ILE A 52 -6.99 -5.58 -5.58
C ILE A 52 -6.98 -7.11 -5.53
N ARG A 53 -6.40 -7.79 -6.53
CA ARG A 53 -6.25 -9.27 -6.51
C ARG A 53 -5.34 -9.77 -5.41
N LEU A 54 -4.46 -8.93 -4.84
CA LEU A 54 -3.61 -9.31 -3.70
C LEU A 54 -4.38 -9.35 -2.38
N LYS A 55 -5.57 -8.75 -2.28
CA LYS A 55 -6.43 -8.74 -1.08
C LYS A 55 -6.43 -10.06 -0.27
N PRO A 56 -6.70 -11.25 -0.85
CA PRO A 56 -6.71 -12.50 -0.08
C PRO A 56 -5.34 -12.87 0.51
N LEU A 57 -4.24 -12.40 -0.08
CA LEU A 57 -2.86 -12.70 0.31
C LEU A 57 -2.31 -11.74 1.38
N ILE A 58 -2.91 -10.57 1.55
CA ILE A 58 -2.45 -9.53 2.50
C ILE A 58 -2.56 -10.01 3.95
N SER A 59 -3.68 -10.65 4.29
CA SER A 59 -3.95 -11.12 5.64
C SER A 59 -5.04 -12.18 5.63
N GLN A 60 -5.12 -12.98 6.68
CA GLN A 60 -6.26 -13.87 6.94
C GLN A 60 -7.44 -13.14 7.58
N ARG A 61 -7.20 -11.99 8.25
CA ARG A 61 -8.23 -11.23 8.96
C ARG A 61 -9.00 -10.32 8.01
N ASP A 62 -10.32 -10.47 7.97
CA ASP A 62 -11.17 -9.69 7.05
C ASP A 62 -11.11 -8.19 7.27
N MET A 63 -11.01 -7.74 8.53
CA MET A 63 -10.84 -6.32 8.84
C MET A 63 -9.60 -5.71 8.16
N VAL A 64 -8.46 -6.41 8.17
CA VAL A 64 -7.22 -5.95 7.51
C VAL A 64 -7.38 -5.94 5.99
N ARG A 65 -8.06 -6.94 5.42
CA ARG A 65 -8.36 -6.98 3.98
C ARG A 65 -9.26 -5.82 3.55
N MET A 66 -10.22 -5.44 4.38
CA MET A 66 -11.11 -4.29 4.13
C MET A 66 -10.35 -2.98 4.18
N THR A 67 -9.51 -2.79 5.20
CA THR A 67 -8.63 -1.61 5.27
C THR A 67 -7.73 -1.51 4.04
N TYR A 68 -7.15 -2.62 3.57
CA TYR A 68 -6.33 -2.63 2.36
C TYR A 68 -7.11 -2.20 1.10
N VAL A 69 -8.35 -2.69 0.93
CA VAL A 69 -9.18 -2.29 -0.23
C VAL A 69 -9.58 -0.82 -0.14
N GLN A 70 -9.97 -0.34 1.05
CA GLN A 70 -10.32 1.06 1.27
C GLN A 70 -9.13 1.98 1.02
N TYR A 71 -7.95 1.56 1.48
CA TYR A 71 -6.69 2.22 1.22
C TYR A 71 -6.42 2.37 -0.28
N LEU A 72 -6.47 1.27 -1.03
CA LEU A 72 -6.28 1.30 -2.48
C LEU A 72 -7.30 2.19 -3.19
N ARG A 73 -8.57 2.15 -2.78
CA ARG A 73 -9.61 3.02 -3.35
C ARG A 73 -9.29 4.49 -3.09
N TYR A 74 -8.91 4.84 -1.87
CA TYR A 74 -8.48 6.19 -1.54
C TYR A 74 -7.29 6.62 -2.40
N LYS A 75 -6.23 5.80 -2.49
CA LYS A 75 -5.01 6.10 -3.27
C LYS A 75 -5.28 6.37 -4.75
N PHE A 76 -6.16 5.57 -5.38
CA PHE A 76 -6.41 5.67 -6.82
C PHE A 76 -7.53 6.64 -7.20
N ILE A 77 -8.51 6.88 -6.32
CA ILE A 77 -9.71 7.67 -6.66
C ILE A 77 -9.64 9.07 -6.05
N THR A 78 -9.09 9.20 -4.84
CA THR A 78 -9.27 10.41 -4.01
C THR A 78 -7.97 11.13 -3.69
N GLU A 79 -6.85 10.41 -3.55
CA GLU A 79 -5.61 11.00 -3.09
C GLU A 79 -4.97 11.91 -4.14
N ASP A 80 -4.83 13.18 -3.80
CA ASP A 80 -3.90 14.09 -4.46
C ASP A 80 -2.54 14.02 -3.76
N TYR A 81 -1.69 13.13 -4.26
CA TYR A 81 -0.38 12.90 -3.66
C TYR A 81 0.60 14.05 -3.93
N SER A 82 0.47 14.74 -5.07
CA SER A 82 1.30 15.94 -5.33
C SER A 82 1.02 17.01 -4.29
N LYS A 83 -0.26 17.21 -3.95
CA LYS A 83 -0.66 18.08 -2.85
C LYS A 83 -0.12 17.60 -1.51
N LYS A 84 -0.25 16.30 -1.18
CA LYS A 84 0.27 15.71 0.07
C LYS A 84 1.77 16.00 0.27
N VAL A 85 2.57 15.83 -0.79
CA VAL A 85 4.00 16.15 -0.78
C VAL A 85 4.23 17.64 -0.57
N SER A 86 3.57 18.50 -1.35
CA SER A 86 3.74 19.96 -1.26
C SER A 86 3.44 20.50 0.14
N THR A 87 2.38 19.99 0.79
CA THR A 87 2.00 20.40 2.15
C THR A 87 2.99 19.93 3.21
N SER A 88 3.68 18.81 2.98
CA SER A 88 4.68 18.29 3.93
C SER A 88 5.97 19.12 4.00
N SER A 89 6.20 19.95 2.98
CA SER A 89 7.43 20.73 2.78
C SER A 89 8.71 19.87 2.80
N ILE A 90 8.59 18.59 2.44
CA ILE A 90 9.75 17.71 2.23
C ILE A 90 10.27 18.00 0.82
N SER A 91 11.51 18.46 0.72
CA SER A 91 12.20 18.59 -0.56
C SER A 91 12.51 17.20 -1.10
N LEU A 92 11.76 16.78 -2.13
CA LEU A 92 12.08 15.57 -2.88
C LEU A 92 13.25 15.87 -3.81
N SER A 93 14.11 14.88 -4.03
CA SER A 93 15.12 14.99 -5.08
C SER A 93 14.37 15.09 -6.40
N GLY A 94 14.78 15.98 -7.31
CA GLY A 94 14.05 16.27 -8.56
C GLY A 94 13.98 15.11 -9.58
N LEU A 95 14.06 13.85 -9.13
CA LEU A 95 13.78 12.66 -9.92
C LEU A 95 12.28 12.64 -10.25
N GLU A 96 11.91 13.34 -11.33
CA GLU A 96 10.62 13.18 -12.01
C GLU A 96 10.47 11.73 -12.48
N THR A 97 10.07 10.88 -11.56
CA THR A 97 9.78 9.48 -11.86
C THR A 97 8.35 9.44 -12.37
N ASP A 98 8.14 8.88 -13.56
CA ASP A 98 6.81 8.70 -14.12
C ASP A 98 5.88 8.01 -13.11
N VAL A 99 4.68 8.55 -12.96
CA VAL A 99 3.65 8.07 -12.03
C VAL A 99 3.32 6.61 -12.28
N VAL A 100 3.30 6.17 -13.55
CA VAL A 100 3.01 4.76 -13.87
C VAL A 100 4.08 3.87 -13.30
N ARG A 101 5.36 4.24 -13.48
CA ARG A 101 6.51 3.53 -12.94
C ARG A 101 6.50 3.49 -11.40
N GLN A 102 6.15 4.59 -10.74
CA GLN A 102 6.03 4.61 -9.28
C GLN A 102 4.94 3.66 -8.77
N VAL A 103 3.80 3.61 -9.45
CA VAL A 103 2.68 2.72 -9.11
C VAL A 103 3.03 1.25 -9.40
N GLU A 104 3.76 1.00 -10.48
CA GLU A 104 4.31 -0.32 -10.81
C GLU A 104 5.29 -0.80 -9.73
N ASN A 105 6.22 0.06 -9.30
CA ASN A 105 7.12 -0.23 -8.18
C ASN A 105 6.34 -0.50 -6.89
N SER A 106 5.25 0.24 -6.60
CA SER A 106 4.36 -0.05 -5.47
C SER A 106 3.73 -1.44 -5.57
N LEU A 107 3.31 -1.86 -6.78
CA LEU A 107 2.78 -3.20 -7.00
C LEU A 107 3.84 -4.27 -6.71
N TYR A 108 5.06 -4.10 -7.22
CA TYR A 108 6.17 -5.01 -6.92
C TYR A 108 6.50 -5.05 -5.42
N PHE A 109 6.47 -3.91 -4.74
CA PHE A 109 6.63 -3.85 -3.29
C PHE A 109 5.56 -4.67 -2.56
N CYS A 110 4.27 -4.49 -2.91
CA CYS A 110 3.18 -5.25 -2.32
C CYS A 110 3.31 -6.75 -2.61
N LEU A 111 3.69 -7.12 -3.84
CA LEU A 111 3.96 -8.52 -4.21
C LEU A 111 5.06 -9.13 -3.35
N LYS A 112 6.16 -8.40 -3.14
CA LYS A 112 7.27 -8.82 -2.26
C LYS A 112 6.82 -8.99 -0.81
N ALA A 113 6.00 -8.07 -0.30
CA ALA A 113 5.48 -8.11 1.06
C ALA A 113 4.60 -9.35 1.34
N VAL A 114 3.83 -9.81 0.34
CA VAL A 114 2.96 -11.00 0.46
C VAL A 114 3.63 -12.30 0.01
N SER A 115 4.82 -12.23 -0.59
CA SER A 115 5.56 -13.40 -1.05
C SER A 115 6.21 -14.15 0.11
N GLU A 116 6.39 -15.46 -0.07
CA GLU A 116 7.22 -16.29 0.79
C GLU A 116 8.36 -16.91 -0.03
N VAL A 117 9.57 -16.89 0.54
CA VAL A 117 10.74 -17.48 -0.10
C VAL A 117 10.73 -18.99 0.12
N LYS A 118 11.02 -19.76 -0.93
CA LYS A 118 11.18 -21.20 -0.85
C LYS A 118 12.48 -21.51 -0.08
N LYS A 119 12.39 -22.39 0.92
CA LYS A 119 13.55 -22.83 1.69
C LYS A 119 14.57 -23.55 0.81
N ARG A 120 15.86 -23.39 1.12
CA ARG A 120 17.03 -24.05 0.51
C ARG A 120 17.37 -23.57 -0.90
N VAL A 121 17.24 -22.26 -1.15
CA VAL A 121 17.66 -21.62 -2.41
C VAL A 121 18.82 -20.65 -2.12
N LEU A 122 19.79 -20.53 -3.04
CA LEU A 122 20.88 -19.56 -2.92
C LEU A 122 20.30 -18.13 -2.77
N GLY A 123 20.79 -17.37 -1.78
CA GLY A 123 20.30 -16.02 -1.49
C GLY A 123 18.97 -15.96 -0.70
N GLU A 124 18.48 -17.09 -0.17
CA GLU A 124 17.24 -17.16 0.60
C GLU A 124 17.19 -16.16 1.75
N GLU A 125 18.26 -16.05 2.55
CA GLU A 125 18.26 -15.24 3.76
C GLU A 125 18.03 -13.76 3.47
N ALA A 126 18.75 -13.21 2.50
CA ALA A 126 18.61 -11.83 2.06
C ALA A 126 17.19 -11.56 1.52
N VAL A 127 16.69 -12.39 0.59
CA VAL A 127 15.36 -12.20 0.00
C VAL A 127 14.25 -12.36 1.06
N SER A 128 14.44 -13.28 2.01
CA SER A 128 13.53 -13.51 3.13
C SER A 128 13.49 -12.31 4.07
N GLN A 129 14.66 -11.74 4.41
CA GLN A 129 14.77 -10.55 5.23
C GLN A 129 14.09 -9.36 4.56
N GLU A 130 14.36 -9.11 3.28
CA GLU A 130 13.71 -8.03 2.53
C GLU A 130 12.19 -8.20 2.45
N SER A 131 11.71 -9.43 2.23
CA SER A 131 10.27 -9.73 2.21
C SER A 131 9.62 -9.50 3.58
N ARG A 132 10.33 -9.84 4.67
CA ARG A 132 9.88 -9.54 6.05
C ARG A 132 9.81 -8.03 6.31
N ILE A 133 10.81 -7.27 5.87
CA ILE A 133 10.83 -5.81 5.99
C ILE A 133 9.66 -5.21 5.22
N ALA A 134 9.47 -5.59 3.96
CA ALA A 134 8.36 -5.12 3.13
C ALA A 134 6.99 -5.46 3.76
N ARG A 135 6.85 -6.66 4.33
CA ARG A 135 5.64 -7.09 5.06
C ARG A 135 5.38 -6.23 6.29
N ASN A 136 6.41 -5.94 7.07
CA ASN A 136 6.30 -5.09 8.27
C ASN A 136 5.91 -3.66 7.91
N ILE A 137 6.52 -3.08 6.87
CA ILE A 137 6.16 -1.76 6.36
C ILE A 137 4.70 -1.74 5.90
N LEU A 138 4.28 -2.72 5.09
CA LEU A 138 2.89 -2.80 4.62
C LEU A 138 1.90 -2.94 5.78
N LYS A 139 2.23 -3.74 6.80
CA LYS A 139 1.43 -3.86 8.02
C LYS A 139 1.30 -2.52 8.73
N ASN A 140 2.41 -1.77 8.89
CA ASN A 140 2.39 -0.47 9.55
C ASN A 140 1.54 0.55 8.78
N ILE A 141 1.65 0.57 7.45
CA ILE A 141 0.78 1.39 6.59
C ILE A 141 -0.69 1.05 6.86
N LEU A 142 -1.06 -0.23 6.84
CA LEU A 142 -2.44 -0.65 7.07
C LEU A 142 -2.94 -0.35 8.48
N THR A 143 -2.09 -0.42 9.50
CA THR A 143 -2.45 -0.03 10.87
C THR A 143 -2.79 1.46 10.92
N ILE A 144 -1.93 2.32 10.38
CA ILE A 144 -2.15 3.77 10.37
C ILE A 144 -3.38 4.15 9.55
N GLU A 145 -3.62 3.45 8.44
CA GLU A 145 -4.80 3.69 7.62
C GLU A 145 -6.10 3.26 8.33
N PHE A 146 -6.06 2.18 9.11
CA PHE A 146 -7.16 1.80 9.99
C PHE A 146 -7.41 2.84 11.09
N GLU A 147 -6.36 3.38 11.71
CA GLU A 147 -6.47 4.44 12.70
C GLU A 147 -7.07 5.72 12.10
N LYS A 148 -6.58 6.15 10.93
CA LYS A 148 -7.16 7.28 10.18
C LYS A 148 -8.63 7.04 9.86
N ALA A 149 -8.99 5.86 9.37
CA ALA A 149 -10.38 5.51 9.09
C ALA A 149 -11.25 5.57 10.35
N THR A 150 -10.73 5.11 11.49
CA THR A 150 -11.42 5.16 12.79
C THR A 150 -11.62 6.60 13.26
N LEU A 151 -10.61 7.47 13.11
CA LEU A 151 -10.75 8.89 13.44
C LEU A 151 -11.75 9.59 12.53
N ILE A 152 -11.73 9.29 11.23
CA ILE A 152 -12.71 9.81 10.27
C ILE A 152 -14.12 9.33 10.62
N ALA A 153 -14.31 8.08 11.02
CA ALA A 153 -15.61 7.56 11.41
C ALA A 153 -16.18 8.27 12.65
N LYS A 154 -15.32 8.71 13.59
CA LYS A 154 -15.74 9.45 14.79
C LYS A 154 -16.23 10.86 14.48
N ASP A 155 -15.54 11.57 13.59
CA ASP A 155 -15.96 12.91 13.13
C ASP A 155 -15.61 13.07 11.64
N PRO A 156 -16.54 12.70 10.75
CA PRO A 156 -16.29 12.74 9.31
C PRO A 156 -16.11 14.16 8.78
N GLN A 157 -16.88 15.12 9.29
CA GLN A 157 -16.88 16.49 8.80
C GLN A 157 -15.57 17.20 9.11
N GLN A 158 -14.98 16.93 10.27
CA GLN A 158 -13.71 17.53 10.67
C GLN A 158 -12.51 16.74 10.15
N ASN A 159 -12.47 15.42 10.36
CA ASN A 159 -11.25 14.64 10.16
C ASN A 159 -11.01 14.26 8.70
N PHE A 160 -12.07 14.06 7.91
CA PHE A 160 -11.90 13.70 6.49
C PHE A 160 -11.20 14.82 5.70
N PRO A 161 -11.61 16.12 5.80
CA PRO A 161 -10.90 17.19 5.12
C PRO A 161 -9.43 17.26 5.51
N ILE A 162 -9.13 17.16 6.81
CA ILE A 162 -7.76 17.28 7.34
C ILE A 162 -6.88 16.12 6.85
N LEU A 163 -7.35 14.88 6.97
CA LEU A 163 -6.53 13.69 6.74
C LEU A 163 -6.50 13.22 5.27
N ARG A 164 -7.50 13.58 4.44
CA ARG A 164 -7.69 13.01 3.10
C ARG A 164 -7.78 14.03 1.96
N LYS A 165 -7.94 15.34 2.24
CA LYS A 165 -8.10 16.38 1.20
C LYS A 165 -7.09 17.51 1.29
N SER A 166 -6.95 18.14 2.45
CA SER A 166 -6.08 19.30 2.64
C SER A 166 -4.68 18.91 3.10
N PHE A 167 -4.56 17.80 3.83
CA PHE A 167 -3.31 17.33 4.44
C PHE A 167 -2.68 18.35 5.38
N ASN A 168 -3.47 19.28 5.94
CA ASN A 168 -2.97 20.38 6.76
C ASN A 168 -2.15 19.93 7.98
N TYR A 169 -2.41 18.72 8.49
CA TYR A 169 -1.64 18.13 9.58
C TYR A 169 -0.18 17.82 9.21
N LEU A 170 0.18 17.77 7.92
CA LEU A 170 1.55 17.59 7.44
C LEU A 170 2.37 18.87 7.43
N SER A 171 1.71 20.03 7.43
CA SER A 171 2.33 21.35 7.36
C SER A 171 3.36 21.56 8.47
N PRO A 172 4.50 22.23 8.20
CA PRO A 172 5.41 22.68 9.24
C PRO A 172 4.74 23.48 10.35
N SER A 173 3.68 24.25 10.03
CA SER A 173 2.92 25.05 10.99
C SER A 173 1.92 24.23 11.82
N ALA A 174 1.69 22.95 11.51
CA ALA A 174 0.72 22.11 12.23
C ALA A 174 1.06 21.92 13.71
N SER A 175 2.36 21.93 14.07
CA SER A 175 2.81 21.85 15.46
C SER A 175 2.44 23.08 16.30
N LYS A 176 2.02 24.18 15.66
CA LYS A 176 1.59 25.40 16.34
C LYS A 176 0.08 25.45 16.58
N SER A 177 -0.69 24.53 15.99
CA SER A 177 -2.14 24.48 16.12
C SER A 177 -2.56 23.40 17.12
N PRO A 178 -3.17 23.75 18.27
CA PRO A 178 -3.63 22.77 19.26
C PRO A 178 -4.57 21.71 18.67
N ALA A 179 -5.41 22.10 17.72
CA ALA A 179 -6.34 21.20 17.03
C ALA A 179 -5.63 20.14 16.17
N LEU A 180 -4.41 20.42 15.69
CA LEU A 180 -3.65 19.53 14.83
C LEU A 180 -2.61 18.70 15.59
N LEU A 181 -2.24 19.10 16.81
CA LEU A 181 -1.30 18.35 17.67
C LEU A 181 -1.74 16.90 17.91
N ARG A 182 -3.05 16.64 17.96
CA ARG A 182 -3.60 15.28 18.11
C ARG A 182 -3.25 14.34 16.95
N PHE A 183 -2.78 14.86 15.81
CA PHE A 183 -2.39 14.08 14.64
C PHE A 183 -0.87 13.94 14.48
N ASN A 184 -0.08 14.32 15.50
CA ASN A 184 1.38 14.35 15.37
C ASN A 184 1.99 12.98 15.05
N SER A 185 1.46 11.89 15.63
CA SER A 185 1.91 10.53 15.29
C SER A 185 1.65 10.18 13.83
N LEU A 186 0.49 10.54 13.29
CA LEU A 186 0.14 10.36 11.88
C LEU A 186 1.02 11.21 10.97
N ARG A 187 1.32 12.45 11.40
CA ARG A 187 2.22 13.36 10.69
C ARG A 187 3.61 12.75 10.52
N GLU A 188 4.23 12.31 11.61
CA GLU A 188 5.56 11.72 11.56
C GLU A 188 5.58 10.47 10.68
N PHE A 189 4.57 9.61 10.81
CA PHE A 189 4.45 8.42 9.97
C PHE A 189 4.33 8.78 8.48
N ASP A 190 3.44 9.69 8.10
CA ASP A 190 3.24 10.07 6.70
C ASP A 190 4.46 10.80 6.11
N ARG A 191 5.19 11.58 6.91
CA ARG A 191 6.47 12.20 6.48
C ARG A 191 7.52 11.14 6.18
N CYS A 192 7.67 10.14 7.06
CA CYS A 192 8.54 8.99 6.82
C CYS A 192 8.11 8.20 5.58
N LEU A 193 6.80 8.00 5.37
CA LEU A 193 6.27 7.32 4.20
C LEU A 193 6.56 8.09 2.90
N ILE A 194 6.49 9.43 2.90
CA ILE A 194 6.88 10.25 1.75
C ILE A 194 8.36 10.05 1.43
N GLY A 195 9.24 10.10 2.43
CA GLY A 195 10.67 9.85 2.24
C GLY A 195 10.98 8.43 1.76
N LEU A 196 10.25 7.43 2.28
CA LEU A 196 10.37 6.05 1.81
C LEU A 196 9.92 5.91 0.35
N ASN A 197 8.81 6.55 -0.02
CA ASN A 197 8.28 6.54 -1.38
C ASN A 197 9.29 7.12 -2.37
N GLU A 198 9.90 8.25 -2.02
CA GLU A 198 11.00 8.85 -2.77
C GLU A 198 12.19 7.90 -2.94
N THR A 199 12.63 7.29 -1.83
CA THR A 199 13.82 6.42 -1.80
C THR A 199 13.63 5.16 -2.64
N LEU A 200 12.42 4.58 -2.63
CA LEU A 200 12.11 3.36 -3.36
C LEU A 200 11.53 3.62 -4.76
N GLY A 201 11.33 4.89 -5.13
CA GLY A 201 10.58 5.27 -6.34
C GLY A 201 9.19 4.65 -6.36
N THR A 202 8.51 4.57 -5.21
CA THR A 202 7.17 4.01 -5.05
C THR A 202 6.17 5.12 -4.75
N ARG A 203 4.88 4.79 -4.82
CA ARG A 203 3.79 5.64 -4.35
C ARG A 203 2.89 4.83 -3.42
N LEU A 204 3.49 4.26 -2.37
CA LEU A 204 2.78 3.43 -1.39
C LEU A 204 1.62 4.21 -0.83
#